data_AF-A0A7W1IL97-F1
#
_entry.id   AF-A0A7W1IL97-F1
#
_cell.length_a   1.000
_cell.length_b   1.000
_cell.length_c   1.000
_cell.angle_alpha   90.00
_cell.angle_beta   90.00
_cell.angle_gamma   90.00
#
_symmetry.space_group_name_H-M   'P 1'
#
loop_
_entity.id
_entity.type
_entity.pdbx_description
1 polymer ?
#
loop_
_entity_poly.entity_id
_entity_poly.type
_entity_poly.pdbx_seq_one_letter_code
_entity_poly.pdbx_strand_id
1 'polypeptide(L)' 'MAEPDEGFIPERDIINKRVLGQCPKCRHTELLWIERILIEGSLENYHLMHTEVDDVYECEKCKHSWKEFRFL' A
#
# COMPACT_ATOMS: atom_id res chain seq x y z
N MET A 1 -23.96 -26.15 0.57
CA MET A 1 -23.46 -25.31 -0.53
C MET A 1 -23.00 -24.03 0.14
N ALA A 2 -21.69 -23.87 0.31
CA ALA A 2 -21.12 -22.77 1.10
C ALA A 2 -21.28 -21.45 0.33
N GLU A 3 -21.60 -20.41 1.10
CA GLU A 3 -21.93 -19.04 0.70
C GLU A 3 -20.71 -18.34 0.07
N PRO A 4 -20.91 -17.30 -0.76
CA PRO A 4 -19.81 -16.64 -1.45
C PRO A 4 -18.87 -15.99 -0.44
N ASP A 5 -17.57 -16.30 -0.56
CA ASP A 5 -16.43 -15.57 0.00
C ASP A 5 -16.79 -14.08 0.06
N GLU A 6 -16.99 -13.56 1.28
CA GLU A 6 -17.22 -12.14 1.51
C GLU A 6 -16.06 -11.39 0.88
N GLY A 7 -16.37 -10.72 -0.24
CA GLY A 7 -15.38 -10.06 -1.06
C GLY A 7 -14.53 -9.14 -0.19
N PHE A 8 -13.27 -9.51 -0.03
CA PHE A 8 -12.28 -8.67 0.60
C PHE A 8 -12.16 -7.38 -0.23
N ILE A 9 -12.79 -6.29 0.23
CA ILE A 9 -12.66 -4.99 -0.38
C ILE A 9 -11.48 -4.32 0.34
N PRO A 10 -10.28 -4.25 -0.27
CA PRO A 10 -9.17 -3.55 0.35
C PRO A 10 -9.55 -2.09 0.58
N GLU A 11 -9.39 -1.60 1.80
CA GLU A 11 -9.65 -0.21 2.11
C GLU A 11 -8.55 0.66 1.49
N ARG A 12 -8.94 1.60 0.62
CA ARG A 12 -8.03 2.47 -0.11
C ARG A 12 -8.15 3.89 0.42
N ASP A 13 -7.06 4.42 0.94
CA ASP A 13 -6.96 5.81 1.37
C ASP A 13 -6.14 6.60 0.36
N ILE A 14 -6.75 7.64 -0.25
CA ILE A 14 -6.08 8.52 -1.21
C ILE A 14 -5.41 9.65 -0.44
N ILE A 15 -4.07 9.63 -0.38
CA ILE A 15 -3.28 10.52 0.48
C ILE A 15 -2.78 11.75 -0.29
N ASN A 16 -2.22 11.58 -1.49
CA ASN A 16 -1.60 12.64 -2.30
C ASN A 16 -0.67 13.60 -1.51
N LYS A 17 0.19 13.06 -0.64
CA LYS A 17 1.08 13.84 0.24
C LYS A 17 2.52 13.81 -0.25
N ARG A 18 3.20 14.95 -0.22
CA ARG A 18 4.65 15.01 -0.48
C ARG A 18 5.43 14.48 0.72
N VAL A 19 6.34 13.55 0.46
CA VAL A 19 7.20 12.92 1.46
C VAL A 19 8.65 12.93 1.00
N LEU A 20 9.56 12.90 1.98
CA LEU A 20 10.99 12.76 1.72
C LEU A 20 11.32 11.26 1.64
N GLY A 21 11.92 10.84 0.54
CA GLY A 21 12.33 9.46 0.29
C GLY A 21 13.15 9.37 -0.99
N GLN A 22 13.85 8.26 -1.23
CA GLN A 22 14.72 8.16 -2.40
C GLN A 22 14.04 7.39 -3.53
N CYS A 23 13.86 8.03 -4.69
CA CYS A 23 13.35 7.33 -5.87
C CYS A 23 14.34 6.24 -6.31
N PRO A 24 13.90 4.98 -6.50
CA PRO A 24 14.78 3.87 -6.88
C PRO A 24 15.41 4.07 -8.27
N LYS A 25 14.79 4.88 -9.13
CA LYS A 25 15.23 5.10 -10.51
C LYS A 25 16.20 6.28 -10.67
N CYS A 26 15.86 7.44 -10.10
CA CYS A 26 16.63 8.68 -10.32
C CYS A 26 17.28 9.26 -9.06
N ARG A 27 17.11 8.59 -7.91
CA ARG A 27 17.59 9.00 -6.58
C ARG A 27 17.14 10.38 -6.10
N HIS A 28 16.11 10.95 -6.73
CA HIS A 28 15.49 12.18 -6.27
C HIS A 28 14.82 11.96 -4.92
N THR A 29 14.87 12.98 -4.06
CA THR A 29 14.48 12.92 -2.65
C THR A 29 13.02 13.29 -2.38
N GLU A 30 12.36 13.94 -3.34
CA GLU A 30 10.97 14.37 -3.20
C GLU A 30 10.04 13.41 -3.94
N LEU A 31 9.16 12.78 -3.16
CA LEU A 31 8.20 11.77 -3.63
C LEU A 31 6.78 12.21 -3.28
N LEU A 32 5.84 11.79 -4.12
CA LEU A 32 4.41 11.91 -3.88
C LEU A 32 3.88 10.57 -3.41
N TRP A 33 3.38 10.50 -2.18
CA TRP A 33 2.63 9.36 -1.67
C TRP A 33 1.19 9.48 -2.15
N ILE A 34 0.81 8.64 -3.11
CA ILE A 34 -0.46 8.73 -3.83
C ILE A 34 -1.59 8.13 -2.99
N GLU A 35 -1.44 6.86 -2.62
CA GLU A 35 -2.46 6.10 -1.90
C GLU A 35 -1.82 5.10 -0.95
N ARG A 36 -2.62 4.68 0.03
CA ARG A 36 -2.35 3.57 0.92
C ARG A 36 -3.48 2.56 0.79
N ILE A 37 -3.13 1.30 0.58
CA ILE A 37 -4.10 0.21 0.49
C ILE A 37 -3.91 -0.67 1.72
N LEU A 38 -4.93 -0.71 2.59
CA LEU A 38 -4.99 -1.63 3.72
C LEU A 38 -5.48 -2.99 3.24
N ILE A 39 -4.71 -4.01 3.56
CA ILE A 39 -4.94 -5.41 3.24
C ILE A 39 -4.97 -6.16 4.58
N GLU A 40 -6.15 -6.32 5.17
CA GLU A 40 -6.33 -7.15 6.36
C GLU A 40 -6.38 -8.63 5.96
N GLY A 41 -5.28 -9.35 6.22
CA GLY A 41 -5.22 -10.79 6.05
C GLY A 41 -5.80 -11.50 7.29
N SER A 42 -6.92 -12.22 7.13
CA SER A 42 -7.39 -13.15 8.16
C SER A 42 -6.73 -14.51 7.96
N LEU A 43 -5.79 -14.88 8.83
CA LEU A 43 -5.37 -16.27 8.98
C LEU A 43 -6.39 -16.95 9.91
N GLU A 44 -7.55 -17.33 9.35
CA GLU A 44 -8.69 -17.94 10.06
C GLU A 44 -8.29 -19.12 10.97
N ASN A 45 -7.17 -19.78 10.69
CA ASN A 45 -6.68 -20.93 11.47
C ASN A 45 -5.87 -20.56 12.73
N TYR A 46 -5.44 -19.31 12.92
CA TYR A 46 -4.49 -18.96 13.98
C TYR A 46 -4.95 -17.86 14.96
N HIS A 47 -6.17 -17.31 14.82
CA HIS A 47 -6.61 -16.14 15.58
C HIS A 47 -5.61 -14.95 15.50
N LEU A 48 -4.79 -14.92 14.45
CA LEU A 48 -3.82 -13.88 14.18
C LEU A 48 -4.39 -13.01 13.06
N MET A 49 -4.80 -11.80 13.44
CA MET A 49 -5.06 -10.72 12.48
C MET A 49 -3.72 -10.03 12.22
N HIS A 50 -3.31 -9.95 10.96
CA HIS A 50 -2.19 -9.10 10.57
C HIS A 50 -2.69 -8.08 9.55
N THR A 51 -2.27 -6.83 9.72
CA THR A 51 -2.64 -5.75 8.82
C THR A 51 -1.48 -5.53 7.86
N GLU A 52 -1.67 -5.91 6.61
CA GLU A 52 -0.76 -5.65 5.52
C GLU A 52 -1.11 -4.30 4.88
N VAL A 53 -0.10 -3.58 4.40
CA VAL A 53 -0.27 -2.24 3.82
C VAL A 53 0.56 -2.13 2.55
N ASP A 54 -0.07 -1.69 1.46
CA ASP A 54 0.61 -1.35 0.20
C ASP A 54 0.59 0.18 0.03
N ASP A 55 1.73 0.81 0.21
CA ASP A 55 1.91 2.25 0.03
C ASP A 55 2.38 2.55 -1.40
N VAL A 56 1.68 3.41 -2.13
CA VAL A 56 2.01 3.77 -3.52
C VAL A 56 2.72 5.12 -3.57
N TYR A 57 3.94 5.13 -4.09
CA TYR A 57 4.74 6.34 -4.27
C TYR A 57 4.94 6.67 -5.74
N GLU A 58 5.01 7.95 -6.08
CA GLU A 58 5.43 8.47 -7.38
C GLU A 58 6.58 9.47 -7.19
N CYS A 59 7.61 9.37 -8.02
CA CYS A 59 8.63 10.40 -8.09
C CYS A 59 8.16 11.59 -8.93
N GLU A 60 8.18 12.80 -8.36
CA GLU A 60 7.76 14.01 -9.08
C GLU A 60 8.64 14.32 -10.30
N LYS A 61 9.93 13.98 -10.23
CA LYS A 61 10.92 14.29 -11.27
C LYS A 61 10.90 13.34 -12.46
N CYS A 62 10.84 12.04 -12.22
CA CYS A 62 10.92 11.02 -13.28
C CYS A 62 9.60 10.32 -13.57
N LYS A 63 8.53 10.68 -12.85
CA LYS A 63 7.18 10.09 -12.96
C LYS A 63 7.16 8.57 -12.82
N HIS A 64 8.16 8.02 -12.14
CA HIS A 64 8.20 6.61 -11.82
C HIS A 64 7.36 6.36 -10.58
N SER A 65 6.38 5.48 -10.68
CA SER A 65 5.59 4.99 -9.56
C SER A 65 6.04 3.60 -9.14
N TRP A 66 5.99 3.34 -7.84
CA TRP A 66 6.24 2.03 -7.25
C TRP A 66 5.40 1.83 -5.99
N LYS A 67 5.34 0.59 -5.55
CA LYS A 67 4.62 0.14 -4.36
C LYS A 67 5.62 -0.31 -3.32
N GLU A 68 5.41 0.07 -2.07
CA GLU A 68 6.10 -0.54 -0.93
C GLU A 68 5.10 -1.27 -0.06
N PHE A 69 5.36 -2.56 0.10
CA PHE A 69 4.60 -3.42 0.97
C PHE A 69 5.17 -3.37 2.40
N ARG A 70 4.31 -3.21 3.40
CA ARG A 70 4.67 -3.18 4.83
C ARG A 70 3.68 -3.97 5.68
N PHE A 71 4.17 -4.57 6.75
CA PHE A 71 3.35 -5.20 7.80
C PHE A 71 3.21 -4.21 8.97
N LEU A 72 2.00 -4.05 9.51
CA LEU A 72 1.70 -3.32 10.74
C LEU A 72 1.54 -4.27 11.93
#